data_AF-A0AA49GTN5-F1
#
_entry.id   AF-A0AA49GTN5-F1
#
_cell.length_a   1.000
_cell.length_b   1.000
_cell.length_c   1.000
_cell.angle_alpha   90.00
_cell.angle_beta   90.00
_cell.angle_gamma   90.00
#
_symmetry.space_group_name_H-M   'P 1'
#
loop_
_entity.id
_entity.type
_entity.pdbx_description
1 polymer ?
#
loop_
_entity_poly.entity_id
_entity_poly.type
_entity_poly.pdbx_seq_one_letter_code
_entity_poly.pdbx_strand_id
1 'polypeptide(L)'
;MNFLAHFYLSGHTPSMIIGSFLGDFVKGSQYQQFDTSVAEAILLHREIDQYTDHHPAFLESKHRLQEKHNHYSGVIVDIFYDHFLANAWSDYSDEPLETFAQTVYQTLHKQHAILPPDARQVLHYMSQHNWLVNYEQLEGIRRTLMGMEKRSQYPNQMGAAITDLTNHFEEFEQEFSLFFPDLQQHVENWLVTSDK
;
A
#
# COMPACT_ATOMS: atom_id res chain seq x y z
N MET A 1 -2.47 -0.02 4.66
CA MET A 1 -1.12 0.03 4.03
C MET A 1 -1.25 0.62 2.63
N ASN A 2 -0.17 0.88 1.89
CA ASN A 2 -0.27 1.30 0.47
C ASN A 2 0.20 0.17 -0.46
N PHE A 3 0.36 0.46 -1.76
CA PHE A 3 0.51 -0.55 -2.80
C PHE A 3 1.67 -1.54 -2.57
N LEU A 4 2.86 -1.08 -2.16
CA LEU A 4 4.04 -1.94 -2.05
C LEU A 4 3.83 -3.03 -1.02
N ALA A 5 3.39 -2.66 0.18
CA ALA A 5 3.14 -3.65 1.22
C ALA A 5 2.00 -4.60 0.86
N HIS A 6 0.92 -4.14 0.21
CA HIS A 6 -0.14 -5.04 -0.25
C HIS A 6 0.37 -6.07 -1.25
N PHE A 7 1.24 -5.68 -2.19
CA PHE A 7 1.86 -6.63 -3.12
C PHE A 7 2.83 -7.57 -2.42
N TYR A 8 3.63 -7.06 -1.48
CA TYR A 8 4.61 -7.86 -0.75
C TYR A 8 3.93 -8.94 0.12
N LEU A 9 2.87 -8.57 0.84
CA LEU A 9 2.20 -9.47 1.81
C LEU A 9 1.27 -10.51 1.17
N SER A 10 0.74 -10.24 -0.03
CA SER A 10 -0.27 -11.10 -0.67
C SER A 10 0.30 -12.28 -1.44
N GLY A 11 1.59 -12.28 -1.73
CA GLY A 11 2.28 -13.32 -2.49
C GLY A 11 2.35 -13.05 -4.00
N HIS A 12 2.98 -13.98 -4.73
CA HIS A 12 3.50 -13.71 -6.08
C HIS A 12 2.67 -14.28 -7.23
N THR A 13 1.51 -14.91 -6.96
CA THR A 13 0.69 -15.43 -8.06
C THR A 13 -0.02 -14.29 -8.80
N PRO A 14 -0.32 -14.46 -10.11
CA PRO A 14 -1.03 -13.44 -10.85
C PRO A 14 -2.36 -13.02 -10.20
N SER A 15 -3.13 -13.98 -9.66
CA SER A 15 -4.40 -13.68 -8.98
C SER A 15 -4.21 -12.85 -7.72
N MET A 16 -3.18 -13.14 -6.92
CA MET A 16 -2.86 -12.38 -5.71
C MET A 16 -2.49 -10.93 -6.07
N ILE A 17 -1.58 -10.74 -7.02
CA ILE A 17 -1.19 -9.41 -7.49
C ILE A 17 -2.40 -8.62 -8.01
N ILE A 18 -3.27 -9.24 -8.81
CA ILE A 18 -4.48 -8.58 -9.33
C ILE A 18 -5.42 -8.21 -8.19
N GLY A 19 -5.73 -9.15 -7.30
CA GLY A 19 -6.70 -8.89 -6.23
C GLY A 19 -6.21 -7.88 -5.21
N SER A 20 -4.93 -7.90 -4.87
CA SER A 20 -4.31 -6.89 -4.01
C SER A 20 -4.31 -5.50 -4.61
N PHE A 21 -4.18 -5.39 -5.94
CA PHE A 21 -4.38 -4.11 -6.62
C PHE A 21 -5.85 -3.70 -6.65
N LEU A 22 -6.77 -4.65 -6.85
CA LEU A 22 -8.20 -4.40 -6.94
C LEU A 22 -8.87 -4.06 -5.60
N GLY A 23 -8.19 -4.32 -4.47
CA GLY A 23 -8.69 -4.01 -3.12
C GLY A 23 -9.21 -2.58 -2.95
N ASP A 24 -8.47 -1.61 -3.49
CA ASP A 24 -8.83 -0.18 -3.47
C ASP A 24 -10.05 0.17 -4.35
N PHE A 25 -10.30 -0.62 -5.39
CA PHE A 25 -11.27 -0.27 -6.45
C PHE A 25 -12.58 -1.04 -6.33
N VAL A 26 -12.56 -2.23 -5.72
CA VAL A 26 -13.70 -3.13 -5.63
C VAL A 26 -14.37 -2.97 -4.27
N LYS A 27 -15.61 -2.47 -4.24
CA LYS A 27 -16.32 -2.12 -3.00
C LYS A 27 -17.36 -3.17 -2.60
N GLY A 28 -17.58 -3.33 -1.30
CA GLY A 28 -18.63 -4.20 -0.76
C GLY A 28 -18.51 -5.64 -1.28
N SER A 29 -19.63 -6.23 -1.70
CA SER A 29 -19.70 -7.60 -2.23
C SER A 29 -19.30 -7.73 -3.70
N GLN A 30 -18.87 -6.66 -4.38
CA GLN A 30 -18.48 -6.71 -5.80
C GLN A 30 -17.30 -7.64 -6.08
N TYR A 31 -16.52 -8.04 -5.08
CA TYR A 31 -15.45 -9.03 -5.24
C TYR A 31 -15.98 -10.41 -5.69
N GLN A 32 -17.26 -10.71 -5.43
CA GLN A 32 -17.88 -11.98 -5.80
C GLN A 32 -18.06 -12.18 -7.31
N GLN A 33 -17.83 -11.13 -8.12
CA GLN A 33 -17.85 -11.24 -9.58
C GLN A 33 -16.53 -11.72 -10.18
N PHE A 34 -15.47 -11.80 -9.38
CA PHE A 34 -14.15 -12.25 -9.79
C PHE A 34 -13.95 -13.73 -9.45
N ASP A 35 -12.98 -14.37 -10.11
CA ASP A 35 -12.57 -15.73 -9.78
C ASP A 35 -12.16 -15.83 -8.31
N THR A 36 -12.38 -16.99 -7.69
CA THR A 36 -12.18 -17.24 -6.26
C THR A 36 -10.83 -16.72 -5.75
N SER A 37 -9.74 -17.02 -6.45
CA SER A 37 -8.39 -16.58 -6.06
C SER A 37 -8.20 -15.04 -6.09
N VAL A 38 -8.84 -14.34 -7.02
CA VAL A 38 -8.79 -12.86 -7.07
C VAL A 38 -9.69 -12.28 -5.98
N ALA A 39 -10.85 -12.87 -5.75
CA ALA A 39 -11.76 -12.51 -4.67
C ALA A 39 -11.08 -12.64 -3.29
N GLU A 40 -10.39 -13.75 -3.04
CA GLU A 40 -9.63 -13.98 -1.81
C GLU A 40 -8.53 -12.92 -1.61
N ALA A 41 -7.80 -12.59 -2.68
CA ALA A 41 -6.77 -11.55 -2.63
C ALA A 41 -7.34 -10.14 -2.36
N ILE A 42 -8.54 -9.82 -2.89
CA ILE A 42 -9.27 -8.59 -2.54
C ILE A 42 -9.66 -8.59 -1.06
N LEU A 43 -10.09 -9.74 -0.52
CA LEU A 43 -10.43 -9.86 0.90
C LEU A 43 -9.19 -9.73 1.78
N LEU A 44 -8.05 -10.30 1.37
CA LEU A 44 -6.78 -10.16 2.07
C LEU A 44 -6.32 -8.70 2.11
N HIS A 45 -6.45 -7.94 1.02
CA HIS A 45 -6.15 -6.51 1.03
C HIS A 45 -6.95 -5.78 2.13
N ARG A 46 -8.26 -6.05 2.20
CA ARG A 46 -9.14 -5.45 3.22
C ARG A 46 -8.77 -5.88 4.64
N GLU A 47 -8.35 -7.14 4.80
CA GLU A 47 -7.87 -7.65 6.09
C GLU A 47 -6.60 -6.93 6.53
N ILE A 48 -5.64 -6.72 5.61
CA ILE A 48 -4.43 -5.94 5.87
C ILE A 48 -4.79 -4.52 6.32
N ASP A 49 -5.70 -3.85 5.62
CA ASP A 49 -6.13 -2.50 5.99
C ASP A 49 -6.85 -2.47 7.33
N GLN A 50 -7.77 -3.41 7.55
CA GLN A 50 -8.48 -3.51 8.82
C GLN A 50 -7.51 -3.73 9.97
N TYR A 51 -6.54 -4.63 9.83
CA TYR A 51 -5.52 -4.85 10.85
C TYR A 51 -4.70 -3.58 11.09
N THR A 52 -4.25 -2.94 10.02
CA THR A 52 -3.46 -1.69 10.05
C THR A 52 -4.19 -0.59 10.80
N ASP A 53 -5.45 -0.32 10.45
CA ASP A 53 -6.27 0.74 11.04
C ASP A 53 -6.55 0.56 12.54
N HIS A 54 -6.39 -0.66 13.08
CA HIS A 54 -6.59 -0.95 14.50
C HIS A 54 -5.27 -1.14 15.27
N HIS A 55 -4.13 -1.15 14.59
CA HIS A 55 -2.85 -1.40 15.25
C HIS A 55 -2.41 -0.17 16.09
N PRO A 56 -2.03 -0.34 17.37
CA PRO A 56 -1.67 0.78 18.24
C PRO A 56 -0.56 1.68 17.70
N ALA A 57 0.48 1.10 17.09
CA ALA A 57 1.58 1.89 16.52
C ALA A 57 1.14 2.73 15.31
N PHE A 58 0.27 2.18 14.44
CA PHE A 58 -0.30 2.94 13.32
C PHE A 58 -1.21 4.07 13.82
N LEU A 59 -1.99 3.82 14.87
CA LEU A 59 -2.85 4.84 15.48
C LEU A 59 -2.04 5.99 16.10
N GLU A 60 -0.87 5.69 16.68
CA GLU A 60 0.05 6.71 17.18
C GLU A 60 0.59 7.58 16.04
N SER A 61 1.08 6.97 14.95
CA SER A 61 1.51 7.68 13.74
C SER A 61 0.37 8.56 13.17
N LYS A 62 -0.85 8.02 13.12
CA LYS A 62 -2.03 8.72 12.60
C LYS A 62 -2.43 9.90 13.49
N HIS A 63 -2.38 9.73 14.81
CA HIS A 63 -2.66 10.80 15.78
C HIS A 63 -1.68 11.96 15.65
N ARG A 64 -0.38 11.67 15.43
CA ARG A 64 0.67 12.67 15.19
C ARG A 64 0.35 13.63 14.03
N LEU A 65 -0.33 13.13 12.99
CA LEU A 65 -0.69 13.89 11.80
C LEU A 65 -2.09 14.53 11.86
N GLN A 66 -2.90 14.14 12.85
CA GLN A 66 -4.34 14.41 12.86
C GLN A 66 -4.68 15.90 12.89
N GLU A 67 -3.91 16.71 13.63
CA GLU A 67 -4.14 18.16 13.73
C GLU A 67 -4.01 18.86 12.36
N LYS A 68 -3.04 18.44 11.55
CA LYS A 68 -2.70 19.09 10.28
C LYS A 68 -3.44 18.49 9.08
N HIS A 69 -3.64 17.16 9.09
CA HIS A 69 -4.12 16.41 7.92
C HIS A 69 -5.49 15.77 8.11
N ASN A 70 -6.02 15.74 9.33
CA ASN A 70 -7.35 15.23 9.67
C ASN A 70 -7.61 13.84 9.05
N HIS A 71 -8.60 13.72 8.16
CA HIS A 71 -8.99 12.45 7.55
C HIS A 71 -7.95 11.88 6.57
N TYR A 72 -6.99 12.69 6.11
CA TYR A 72 -5.90 12.22 5.27
C TYR A 72 -4.74 11.60 6.07
N SER A 73 -4.75 11.68 7.39
CA SER A 73 -3.66 11.19 8.23
C SER A 73 -3.37 9.71 8.00
N GLY A 74 -4.41 8.88 7.89
CA GLY A 74 -4.24 7.43 7.64
C GLY A 74 -3.51 7.16 6.33
N VAL A 75 -4.01 7.71 5.22
CA VAL A 75 -3.40 7.49 3.90
C VAL A 75 -1.98 8.06 3.78
N ILE A 76 -1.66 9.12 4.53
CA ILE A 76 -0.29 9.63 4.61
C ILE A 76 0.61 8.63 5.35
N VAL A 77 0.17 8.10 6.49
CA VAL A 77 0.94 7.09 7.24
C VAL A 77 1.15 5.83 6.41
N ASP A 78 0.14 5.38 5.66
CA ASP A 78 0.28 4.24 4.73
C ASP A 78 1.42 4.44 3.72
N ILE A 79 1.55 5.65 3.18
CA ILE A 79 2.64 6.00 2.25
C ILE A 79 3.98 6.05 2.96
N PHE A 80 4.02 6.54 4.21
CA PHE A 80 5.26 6.53 5.01
C PHE A 80 5.69 5.11 5.35
N TYR A 81 4.77 4.21 5.65
CA TYR A 81 5.10 2.82 5.95
C TYR A 81 5.61 2.08 4.70
N ASP A 82 5.03 2.35 3.52
CA ASP A 82 5.57 1.88 2.25
C ASP A 82 6.97 2.46 1.95
N HIS A 83 7.27 3.69 2.41
CA HIS A 83 8.63 4.26 2.33
C HIS A 83 9.62 3.45 3.16
N PHE A 84 9.30 3.17 4.43
CA PHE A 84 10.20 2.40 5.29
C PHE A 84 10.41 0.97 4.76
N LEU A 85 9.36 0.34 4.25
CA LEU A 85 9.46 -0.96 3.59
C LEU A 85 10.37 -0.90 2.36
N ALA A 86 10.19 0.10 1.49
CA ALA A 86 11.02 0.25 0.29
C ALA A 86 12.48 0.57 0.63
N ASN A 87 12.71 1.43 1.62
CA ASN A 87 14.04 1.86 2.05
C ASN A 87 14.84 0.72 2.72
N ALA A 88 14.17 -0.14 3.50
CA ALA A 88 14.78 -1.29 4.16
C ALA A 88 14.50 -2.62 3.41
N TRP A 89 14.22 -2.56 2.10
CA TRP A 89 13.71 -3.71 1.34
C TRP A 89 14.60 -4.97 1.44
N SER A 90 15.92 -4.81 1.50
CA SER A 90 16.87 -5.91 1.62
C SER A 90 16.74 -6.72 2.91
N ASP A 91 16.11 -6.16 3.94
CA ASP A 91 15.87 -6.84 5.21
C ASP A 91 14.61 -7.74 5.14
N TYR A 92 13.76 -7.53 4.12
CA TYR A 92 12.49 -8.22 3.93
C TYR A 92 12.48 -9.19 2.75
N SER A 93 13.30 -8.94 1.72
CA SER A 93 13.32 -9.75 0.50
C SER A 93 14.73 -9.90 -0.08
N ASP A 94 15.06 -11.11 -0.52
CA ASP A 94 16.28 -11.42 -1.29
C ASP A 94 16.16 -10.96 -2.76
N GLU A 95 14.96 -10.68 -3.25
CA GLU A 95 14.72 -10.18 -4.61
C GLU A 95 14.87 -8.64 -4.64
N PRO A 96 15.61 -8.03 -5.59
CA PRO A 96 15.69 -6.58 -5.70
C PRO A 96 14.31 -5.92 -5.93
N LEU A 97 14.06 -4.78 -5.28
CA LEU A 97 12.78 -4.06 -5.34
C LEU A 97 12.36 -3.73 -6.78
N GLU A 98 13.30 -3.38 -7.66
CA GLU A 98 13.03 -3.11 -9.07
C GLU A 98 12.54 -4.35 -9.82
N THR A 99 13.09 -5.53 -9.48
CA THR A 99 12.68 -6.80 -10.10
C THR A 99 11.28 -7.17 -9.64
N PHE A 100 11.02 -7.05 -8.35
CA PHE A 100 9.69 -7.25 -7.76
C PHE A 100 8.65 -6.32 -8.40
N ALA A 101 8.92 -5.00 -8.42
CA ALA A 101 8.03 -4.00 -9.00
C ALA A 101 7.77 -4.25 -10.49
N GLN A 102 8.79 -4.63 -11.25
CA GLN A 102 8.64 -4.96 -12.66
C GLN A 102 7.71 -6.18 -12.86
N THR A 103 7.83 -7.21 -12.02
CA THR A 103 6.96 -8.39 -12.04
C THR A 103 5.50 -8.00 -11.77
N VAL A 104 5.26 -7.15 -10.77
CA VAL A 104 3.93 -6.60 -10.45
C VAL A 104 3.35 -5.85 -11.66
N TYR A 105 4.08 -4.87 -12.22
CA TYR A 105 3.58 -4.08 -13.34
C TYR A 105 3.30 -4.94 -14.57
N GLN A 106 4.19 -5.87 -14.92
CA GLN A 106 3.98 -6.75 -16.06
C GLN A 106 2.74 -7.63 -15.88
N THR A 107 2.50 -8.12 -14.68
CA THR A 107 1.33 -8.94 -14.36
C THR A 107 0.04 -8.13 -14.51
N LEU A 108 0.00 -6.92 -13.94
CA LEU A 108 -1.17 -6.03 -14.06
C LEU A 108 -1.45 -5.63 -15.51
N HIS A 109 -0.40 -5.33 -16.29
CA HIS A 109 -0.56 -5.01 -17.72
C HIS A 109 -1.04 -6.20 -18.55
N LYS A 110 -0.57 -7.42 -18.27
CA LYS A 110 -1.07 -8.64 -18.93
C LYS A 110 -2.55 -8.88 -18.65
N GLN A 111 -3.01 -8.50 -17.46
CA GLN A 111 -4.38 -8.73 -16.99
C GLN A 111 -5.26 -7.48 -17.11
N HIS A 112 -4.83 -6.49 -17.89
CA HIS A 112 -5.47 -5.18 -18.01
C HIS A 112 -6.98 -5.23 -18.33
N ALA A 113 -7.47 -6.28 -19.00
CA ALA A 113 -8.88 -6.46 -19.33
C ALA A 113 -9.79 -6.66 -18.10
N ILE A 114 -9.28 -7.22 -17.00
CA ILE A 114 -10.05 -7.45 -15.76
C ILE A 114 -10.19 -6.18 -14.91
N LEU A 115 -9.33 -5.19 -15.14
CA LEU A 115 -9.22 -4.00 -14.31
C LEU A 115 -10.36 -3.01 -14.63
N PRO A 116 -11.07 -2.46 -13.63
CA PRO A 116 -12.04 -1.39 -13.87
C PRO A 116 -11.36 -0.12 -14.39
N PRO A 117 -12.11 0.82 -15.03
CA PRO A 117 -11.54 2.04 -15.63
C PRO A 117 -10.59 2.82 -14.72
N ASP A 118 -10.98 3.02 -13.46
CA ASP A 118 -10.21 3.80 -12.49
C ASP A 118 -8.89 3.09 -12.13
N ALA A 119 -8.92 1.77 -11.98
CA ALA A 119 -7.72 0.96 -11.72
C ALA A 119 -6.74 1.01 -12.90
N ARG A 120 -7.23 1.01 -14.14
CA ARG A 120 -6.38 1.17 -15.34
C ARG A 120 -5.69 2.52 -15.36
N GLN A 121 -6.39 3.58 -14.98
CA GLN A 121 -5.82 4.92 -14.90
C GLN A 121 -4.73 4.98 -13.83
N VAL A 122 -4.96 4.39 -12.65
CA VAL A 122 -3.93 4.31 -11.59
C VAL A 122 -2.73 3.50 -12.07
N LEU A 123 -2.93 2.32 -12.66
CA LEU A 123 -1.86 1.47 -13.20
C LEU A 123 -0.99 2.22 -14.21
N HIS A 124 -1.61 3.01 -15.11
CA HIS A 124 -0.88 3.79 -16.09
C HIS A 124 0.13 4.74 -15.42
N TYR A 125 -0.31 5.55 -14.46
CA TYR A 125 0.59 6.48 -13.76
C TYR A 125 1.56 5.78 -12.82
N MET A 126 1.10 4.74 -12.13
CA MET A 126 1.91 3.96 -11.19
C MET A 126 3.10 3.31 -11.91
N SER A 127 2.87 2.71 -13.07
CA SER A 127 3.93 2.09 -13.88
C SER A 127 4.79 3.11 -14.62
N GLN A 128 4.20 4.19 -15.17
CA GLN A 128 4.95 5.25 -15.86
C GLN A 128 5.96 5.94 -14.94
N HIS A 129 5.61 6.12 -13.66
CA HIS A 129 6.44 6.80 -12.68
C HIS A 129 7.06 5.85 -11.65
N ASN A 130 6.99 4.52 -11.90
CA ASN A 130 7.55 3.48 -11.03
C ASN A 130 7.36 3.76 -9.54
N TRP A 131 6.10 3.92 -9.10
CA TRP A 131 5.80 4.33 -7.72
C TRP A 131 6.41 3.40 -6.68
N LEU A 132 6.37 2.08 -6.92
CA LEU A 132 6.82 1.07 -5.96
C LEU A 132 8.30 1.24 -5.61
N VAL A 133 9.16 1.43 -6.61
CA VAL A 133 10.59 1.69 -6.40
C VAL A 133 10.82 3.09 -5.84
N ASN A 134 10.08 4.09 -6.34
CA ASN A 134 10.26 5.47 -5.90
C ASN A 134 9.79 5.73 -4.47
N TYR A 135 9.09 4.80 -3.82
CA TYR A 135 8.81 4.89 -2.39
C TYR A 135 10.09 4.85 -1.55
N GLU A 136 11.19 4.27 -2.03
CA GLU A 136 12.49 4.29 -1.35
C GLU A 136 13.01 5.73 -1.12
N GLN A 137 12.63 6.68 -1.98
CA GLN A 137 13.17 8.04 -1.97
C GLN A 137 12.16 9.04 -1.41
N LEU A 138 12.58 9.91 -0.48
CA LEU A 138 11.74 10.99 0.08
C LEU A 138 11.10 11.88 -1.01
N GLU A 139 11.83 12.14 -2.09
CA GLU A 139 11.31 12.89 -3.24
C GLU A 139 10.20 12.13 -3.98
N GLY A 140 10.26 10.80 -4.05
CA GLY A 140 9.20 9.97 -4.61
C GLY A 140 7.94 10.00 -3.74
N ILE A 141 8.11 9.94 -2.41
CA ILE A 141 7.01 10.13 -1.44
C ILE A 141 6.36 11.51 -1.59
N ARG A 142 7.16 12.58 -1.66
CA ARG A 142 6.66 13.94 -1.90
C ARG A 142 5.83 14.03 -3.18
N ARG A 143 6.30 13.43 -4.28
CA ARG A 143 5.58 13.42 -5.57
C ARG A 143 4.26 12.66 -5.50
N THR A 144 4.24 11.50 -4.82
CA THR A 144 3.02 10.72 -4.61
C THR A 144 1.98 11.54 -3.86
N LEU A 145 2.36 12.13 -2.73
CA LEU A 145 1.49 12.97 -1.92
C LEU A 145 0.98 14.21 -2.65
N MET A 146 1.85 14.91 -3.40
CA MET A 146 1.44 16.04 -4.25
C MET A 146 0.48 15.60 -5.36
N GLY A 147 0.68 14.41 -5.93
CA GLY A 147 -0.23 13.84 -6.91
C GLY A 147 -1.62 13.57 -6.32
N MET A 148 -1.67 13.05 -5.10
CA MET A 148 -2.93 12.79 -4.38
C MET A 148 -3.63 14.08 -3.98
N GLU A 149 -2.88 15.08 -3.51
CA GLU A 149 -3.41 16.41 -3.20
C GLU A 149 -4.14 17.02 -4.40
N LYS A 150 -3.50 16.99 -5.59
CA LYS A 150 -4.08 17.53 -6.83
C LYS A 150 -5.32 16.80 -7.32
N ARG A 151 -5.46 15.51 -7.01
CA ARG A 151 -6.61 14.69 -7.42
C ARG A 151 -7.76 14.73 -6.43
N SER A 152 -7.51 15.17 -5.19
CA SER A 152 -8.56 15.27 -4.19
C SER A 152 -9.57 16.35 -4.55
N GLN A 153 -10.85 16.06 -4.29
CA GLN A 153 -11.94 17.01 -4.49
C GLN A 153 -11.90 18.15 -3.46
N TYR A 154 -11.28 17.94 -2.30
CA TYR A 154 -11.28 18.89 -1.19
C TYR A 154 -9.89 19.47 -0.95
N PRO A 155 -9.80 20.77 -0.56
CA PRO A 155 -8.55 21.35 -0.11
C PRO A 155 -7.90 20.51 0.97
N ASN A 156 -6.61 20.23 0.81
CA ASN A 156 -5.82 19.41 1.72
C ASN A 156 -4.36 19.85 1.67
N GLN A 157 -3.52 19.30 2.56
CA GLN A 157 -2.11 19.65 2.66
C GLN A 157 -1.22 18.39 2.58
N MET A 158 -1.66 17.34 1.88
CA MET A 158 -0.90 16.08 1.79
C MET A 158 0.50 16.30 1.22
N GLY A 159 0.68 17.19 0.24
CA GLY A 159 2.00 17.51 -0.31
C GLY A 159 2.97 18.15 0.69
N ALA A 160 2.45 18.72 1.78
CA ALA A 160 3.25 19.25 2.89
C ALA A 160 3.58 18.21 3.96
N ALA A 161 3.05 16.99 3.85
CA ALA A 161 3.28 15.92 4.83
C ALA A 161 4.73 15.39 4.80
N ILE A 162 5.46 15.61 3.71
CA ILE A 162 6.89 15.26 3.64
C ILE A 162 7.70 15.95 4.74
N THR A 163 7.33 17.18 5.12
CA THR A 163 8.00 17.89 6.22
C THR A 163 7.72 17.21 7.57
N ASP A 164 6.53 16.65 7.74
CA ASP A 164 6.17 15.94 8.98
C ASP A 164 6.94 14.62 9.08
N LEU A 165 7.09 13.89 7.96
CA LEU A 165 7.96 12.70 7.90
C LEU A 165 9.40 13.04 8.29
N THR A 166 9.99 14.10 7.71
CA THR A 166 11.37 14.48 8.02
C THR A 166 11.55 14.93 9.48
N ASN A 167 10.56 15.63 10.04
CA ASN A 167 10.64 16.14 11.42
C ASN A 167 10.48 15.05 12.47
N HIS A 168 9.76 13.96 12.15
CA HIS A 168 9.43 12.86 13.06
C HIS A 168 9.86 11.51 12.49
N PHE A 169 10.98 11.50 11.75
CA PHE A 169 11.40 10.33 10.99
C PHE A 169 11.64 9.13 11.89
N GLU A 170 12.37 9.33 13.00
CA GLU A 170 12.70 8.27 13.96
C GLU A 170 11.44 7.72 14.64
N GLU A 171 10.47 8.57 14.98
CA GLU A 171 9.21 8.12 15.58
C GLU A 171 8.41 7.25 14.60
N PHE A 172 8.25 7.70 13.35
CA PHE A 172 7.52 6.91 12.34
C PHE A 172 8.24 5.61 12.00
N GLU A 173 9.57 5.62 11.92
CA GLU A 173 10.38 4.42 11.68
C GLU A 173 10.22 3.41 12.82
N GLN A 174 10.27 3.89 14.07
CA GLN A 174 10.08 3.05 15.25
C GLN A 174 8.67 2.43 15.27
N GLU A 175 7.65 3.24 15.00
CA GLU A 175 6.25 2.78 14.94
C GLU A 175 6.06 1.72 13.84
N PHE A 176 6.66 1.92 12.66
CA PHE A 176 6.69 0.93 11.58
C PHE A 176 7.39 -0.36 12.00
N SER A 177 8.55 -0.26 12.66
CA SER A 177 9.34 -1.43 13.11
C SER A 177 8.60 -2.30 14.14
N LEU A 178 7.70 -1.71 14.92
CA LEU A 178 6.83 -2.42 15.85
C LEU A 178 5.64 -3.06 15.12
N PHE A 179 5.06 -2.34 14.17
CA PHE A 179 3.85 -2.74 13.47
C PHE A 179 4.07 -3.82 12.41
N PHE A 180 5.09 -3.67 11.57
CA PHE A 180 5.20 -4.47 10.35
C PHE A 180 5.42 -5.98 10.61
N PRO A 181 6.24 -6.40 11.58
CA PRO A 181 6.36 -7.82 11.93
C PRO A 181 5.04 -8.43 12.42
N ASP A 182 4.26 -7.68 13.19
CA ASP A 182 2.95 -8.11 13.68
C ASP A 182 1.95 -8.29 12.52
N LEU A 183 1.98 -7.37 11.54
CA LEU A 183 1.19 -7.50 10.30
C LEU A 183 1.62 -8.71 9.45
N GLN A 184 2.94 -8.93 9.28
CA GLN A 184 3.44 -10.10 8.55
C GLN A 184 2.91 -11.40 9.18
N GLN A 185 3.02 -11.52 10.51
CA GLN A 185 2.54 -12.68 11.23
C GLN A 185 1.02 -12.86 11.11
N HIS A 186 0.24 -11.77 11.14
CA HIS A 186 -1.20 -11.81 10.94
C HIS A 186 -1.57 -12.33 9.54
N VAL A 187 -0.91 -11.83 8.50
CA VAL A 187 -1.14 -12.25 7.11
C VAL A 187 -0.76 -13.71 6.89
N GLU A 188 0.38 -14.17 7.43
CA GLU A 188 0.77 -15.58 7.38
C GLU A 188 -0.30 -16.49 7.99
N ASN A 189 -0.83 -16.11 9.16
CA ASN A 189 -1.90 -16.87 9.82
C ASN A 189 -3.21 -16.87 9.01
N TRP A 190 -3.53 -15.75 8.36
CA TRP A 190 -4.70 -15.64 7.49
C TRP A 190 -4.58 -16.58 6.29
N LEU A 191 -3.43 -16.59 5.59
CA LEU A 191 -3.18 -17.44 4.43
C LEU A 191 -3.28 -18.93 4.77
N VAL A 192 -2.70 -19.35 5.91
CA VAL A 192 -2.78 -20.75 6.38
C VAL A 192 -4.21 -21.18 6.71
N THR A 193 -5.05 -20.26 7.15
CA THR A 193 -6.45 -20.55 7.52
C THR A 193 -7.36 -20.58 6.30
N SER A 194 -7.08 -19.74 5.29
CA SER A 194 -7.84 -19.66 4.05
C SER A 194 -7.60 -20.83 3.09
N ASP A 195 -6.46 -21.54 3.20
CA ASP A 195 -6.15 -22.75 2.43
C ASP A 195 -6.88 -24.03 2.91
N LYS A 196 -7.78 -23.94 3.89
CA LYS A 196 -8.57 -25.07 4.44
C LYS A 196 -10.05 -25.01 4.08
#